data_AF-A0AA36FSB1-F1
#
_entry.id   AF-A0AA36FSB1-F1
#
_cell.length_a   1.000
_cell.length_b   1.000
_cell.length_c   1.000
_cell.angle_alpha   90.00
_cell.angle_beta   90.00
_cell.angle_gamma   90.00
#
_symmetry.space_group_name_H-M   'P 1'
#
loop_
_entity.id
_entity.type
_entity.pdbx_description
1 polymer ?
#
loop_
_entity_poly.entity_id
_entity_poly.type
_entity_poly.pdbx_seq_one_letter_code
_entity_poly.pdbx_strand_id
1 'polypeptide(L)'
;MTPAWVVSFRFTERSVVLNTYDGHWKDEDRADFMPIDDWRLVDLVIWKYSSKMHIFINNYEFATYDMNTPLYKSNTMRITGDLEILGVKMNGWSVEGN
;
A
#
# COMPACT_ATOMS: atom_id res chain seq x y z
N MET A 1 -0.35 -18.13 2.94
CA MET A 1 0.82 -17.27 2.62
C MET A 1 0.65 -15.96 3.37
N THR A 2 1.65 -15.55 4.14
CA THR A 2 1.65 -14.27 4.89
C THR A 2 2.30 -13.20 4.01
N PRO A 3 1.70 -12.01 3.84
CA PRO A 3 2.28 -10.95 3.01
C PRO A 3 3.50 -10.33 3.72
N ALA A 4 4.50 -9.88 2.95
CA ALA A 4 5.68 -9.20 3.50
C ALA A 4 5.35 -7.80 4.07
N TRP A 5 4.29 -7.17 3.56
CA TRP A 5 3.78 -5.89 4.01
C TRP A 5 2.29 -5.78 3.68
N VAL A 6 1.57 -4.93 4.41
CA VAL A 6 0.13 -4.72 4.25
C VAL A 6 -0.23 -3.26 4.36
N VAL A 7 -1.04 -2.74 3.44
CA VAL A 7 -1.77 -1.48 3.58
C VAL A 7 -3.23 -1.83 3.87
N SER A 8 -3.77 -1.36 4.98
CA SER A 8 -5.10 -1.71 5.46
C SER A 8 -5.91 -0.43 5.73
N PHE A 9 -6.95 -0.22 4.93
CA PHE A 9 -7.96 0.81 5.17
C PHE A 9 -9.01 0.25 6.13
N ARG A 10 -9.12 0.83 7.32
CA ARG A 10 -10.02 0.39 8.40
C ARG A 10 -11.09 1.44 8.66
N PHE A 11 -12.25 1.30 8.01
CA PHE A 11 -13.35 2.27 8.10
C PHE A 11 -13.92 2.43 9.52
N THR A 12 -14.01 1.33 10.28
CA THR A 12 -14.48 1.33 11.68
C THR A 12 -13.57 2.11 12.61
N GLU A 13 -12.26 2.03 12.40
CA GLU A 13 -11.23 2.76 13.16
C GLU A 13 -10.98 4.17 12.57
N ARG A 14 -11.55 4.47 11.41
CA ARG A 14 -11.27 5.66 10.60
C ARG A 14 -9.78 5.87 10.39
N SER A 15 -9.06 4.81 10.03
CA SER A 15 -7.60 4.85 9.92
C SER A 15 -7.08 4.07 8.71
N VAL A 16 -5.88 4.42 8.28
CA VAL A 16 -5.08 3.60 7.36
C VAL A 16 -3.84 3.11 8.10
N VAL A 17 -3.60 1.80 8.03
CA VAL A 17 -2.49 1.14 8.72
C VAL A 17 -1.56 0.50 7.71
N LEU A 18 -0.26 0.77 7.83
CA LEU A 18 0.80 -0.01 7.23
C LEU A 18 1.47 -0.90 8.28
N ASN A 19 1.78 -2.13 7.89
CA ASN A 19 2.68 -2.96 8.69
C ASN A 19 3.56 -3.85 7.78
N THR A 20 4.68 -4.30 8.32
CA THR A 20 5.64 -5.23 7.70
C THR A 20 5.66 -6.54 8.47
N TYR A 21 5.75 -7.67 7.76
CA TYR A 21 5.96 -8.98 8.35
C TYR A 21 7.40 -9.47 8.11
N ASP A 22 8.10 -9.82 9.19
CA ASP A 22 9.47 -10.33 9.18
C ASP A 22 9.62 -11.47 10.20
N GLY A 23 8.91 -12.57 9.94
CA GLY A 23 8.72 -13.67 10.90
C GLY A 23 7.66 -13.38 11.98
N HIS A 24 7.33 -12.11 12.20
CA HIS A 24 6.22 -11.59 13.00
C HIS A 24 5.82 -10.21 12.46
N TRP A 25 4.64 -9.71 12.84
CA TRP A 25 4.23 -8.33 12.56
C TRP A 25 5.07 -7.35 13.39
N LYS A 26 5.51 -6.26 12.77
CA LYS A 26 6.21 -5.14 13.43
C LYS A 26 5.19 -4.18 14.04
N ASP A 27 5.67 -3.05 14.55
CA ASP A 27 4.81 -1.96 15.00
C ASP A 27 4.03 -1.38 13.81
N GLU A 28 2.76 -1.07 14.04
CA GLU A 28 1.89 -0.43 13.04
C GLU A 28 2.33 1.01 12.81
N ASP A 29 2.42 1.40 11.54
CA ASP A 29 2.52 2.80 11.14
C ASP A 29 1.14 3.25 10.67
N ARG A 30 0.60 4.33 11.25
CA ARG A 30 -0.84 4.60 11.23
C ARG A 30 -1.13 6.06 10.89
N ALA A 31 -2.07 6.25 9.97
CA ALA A 31 -2.76 7.52 9.77
C ALA A 31 -4.15 7.46 10.42
N ASP A 32 -4.39 8.32 11.42
CA ASP A 32 -5.64 8.38 12.20
C ASP A 32 -6.77 9.16 11.50
N PHE A 33 -6.88 9.01 10.18
CA PHE A 33 -8.03 9.48 9.42
C PHE A 33 -8.26 8.60 8.19
N MET A 34 -9.51 8.59 7.71
CA MET A 34 -9.90 7.89 6.48
C MET A 34 -9.89 8.87 5.31
N PRO A 35 -9.02 8.68 4.29
CA PRO A 35 -8.90 9.60 3.15
C PRO A 35 -9.90 9.32 2.01
N ILE A 36 -10.75 8.29 2.16
CA ILE A 36 -11.70 7.86 1.15
C ILE A 36 -13.11 7.75 1.75
N ASP A 37 -14.11 8.06 0.93
CA ASP A 37 -15.52 7.89 1.32
C ASP A 37 -16.02 6.51 0.88
N ASP A 38 -16.95 5.94 1.65
CA ASP A 38 -17.67 4.73 1.28
C ASP A 38 -18.37 4.90 -0.08
N TRP A 39 -18.38 3.84 -0.89
CA TRP A 39 -19.08 3.77 -2.18
C TRP A 39 -18.66 4.79 -3.25
N ARG A 40 -17.48 5.42 -3.10
CA ARG A 40 -16.89 6.28 -4.13
C ARG A 40 -15.72 5.60 -4.84
N LEU A 41 -15.58 5.92 -6.12
CA LEU A 41 -14.40 5.52 -6.90
C LEU A 41 -13.17 6.25 -6.37
N VAL A 42 -12.05 5.51 -6.31
CA VAL A 42 -10.76 6.04 -5.88
C VAL A 42 -9.64 5.48 -6.75
N ASP A 43 -8.71 6.35 -7.13
CA ASP A 43 -7.42 5.94 -7.68
C ASP A 43 -6.42 5.78 -6.53
N LEU A 44 -6.01 4.53 -6.27
CA LEU A 44 -4.97 4.20 -5.29
C LEU A 44 -3.67 3.87 -6.02
N VAL A 45 -2.61 4.61 -5.72
CA VAL A 45 -1.25 4.31 -6.21
C VAL A 45 -0.36 4.01 -5.02
N ILE A 46 0.24 2.81 -5.03
CA ILE A 46 1.28 2.42 -4.08
C ILE A 46 2.61 2.46 -4.83
N TRP A 47 3.51 3.35 -4.42
CA TRP A 47 4.83 3.48 -5.02
C TRP A 47 5.91 3.22 -3.98
N LYS A 48 6.62 2.11 -4.13
CA LYS A 48 7.80 1.84 -3.32
C LYS A 48 9.07 2.32 -4.04
N TYR A 49 9.82 3.17 -3.37
CA TYR A 49 11.12 3.65 -3.82
C TYR A 49 12.12 3.58 -2.67
N SER A 50 13.25 2.91 -2.89
CA SER A 50 14.26 2.67 -1.84
C SER A 50 13.63 2.02 -0.58
N SER A 51 13.86 2.64 0.59
CA SER A 51 13.34 2.25 1.90
C SER A 51 12.01 2.92 2.27
N LYS A 52 11.32 3.56 1.33
CA LYS A 52 10.05 4.26 1.57
C LYS A 52 8.94 3.72 0.68
N MET A 53 7.73 3.75 1.22
CA MET A 53 6.52 3.49 0.46
C MET A 53 5.62 4.73 0.51
N HIS A 54 5.31 5.25 -0.67
CA HIS A 54 4.42 6.38 -0.87
C HIS A 54 3.04 5.86 -1.28
N ILE A 55 2.00 6.41 -0.68
CA ILE A 55 0.61 6.12 -1.00
C ILE A 55 -0.03 7.40 -1.53
N PHE A 56 -0.59 7.32 -2.73
CA PHE A 56 -1.34 8.40 -3.34
C PHE A 56 -2.81 8.01 -3.49
N ILE A 57 -3.67 8.99 -3.26
CA ILE A 57 -5.12 8.86 -3.38
C ILE A 57 -5.59 9.99 -4.29
N ASN A 58 -6.22 9.62 -5.41
CA ASN A 58 -6.69 10.56 -6.43
C ASN A 58 -5.57 11.55 -6.87
N ASN A 59 -4.36 11.03 -7.08
CA ASN A 59 -3.13 11.75 -7.46
C ASN A 59 -2.52 12.69 -6.40
N TYR A 60 -3.08 12.75 -5.20
CA TYR A 60 -2.47 13.49 -4.08
C TYR A 60 -1.72 12.53 -3.15
N GLU A 61 -0.53 12.91 -2.70
CA GLU A 61 0.22 12.12 -1.72
C GLU A 61 -0.52 12.13 -0.39
N PHE A 62 -0.94 10.95 0.05
CA PHE A 62 -1.67 10.75 1.30
C PHE A 62 -0.71 10.47 2.45
N ALA A 63 0.23 9.54 2.25
CA ALA A 63 1.17 9.14 3.29
C ALA A 63 2.47 8.59 2.71
N THR A 64 3.55 8.77 3.47
CA THR A 64 4.85 8.11 3.26
C THR A 64 5.16 7.28 4.49
N TYR A 65 5.60 6.04 4.27
CA TYR A 65 5.97 5.13 5.33
C TYR A 65 7.39 4.60 5.16
N ASP A 66 8.13 4.53 6.26
CA ASP A 66 9.50 4.00 6.26
C ASP A 66 9.46 2.47 6.40
N MET A 67 9.86 1.78 5.33
CA MET A 67 9.88 0.32 5.26
C MET A 67 11.13 -0.18 4.54
N ASN A 68 12.06 -0.76 5.29
CA ASN A 68 13.32 -1.29 4.78
C ASN A 68 13.19 -2.69 4.14
N THR A 69 11.97 -3.15 3.84
CA THR A 69 11.74 -4.46 3.21
C THR A 69 12.18 -4.42 1.75
N PRO A 70 13.09 -5.30 1.31
CA PRO A 70 13.52 -5.31 -0.08
C PRO A 70 12.39 -5.74 -1.03
N LEU A 71 12.24 -5.02 -2.16
CA LEU A 71 11.17 -5.27 -3.14
C LEU A 71 11.22 -6.68 -3.74
N TYR A 72 12.43 -7.18 -4.01
CA TYR A 72 12.63 -8.50 -4.64
C TYR A 72 12.08 -9.67 -3.81
N LYS A 73 11.78 -9.46 -2.52
CA LYS A 73 11.16 -10.47 -1.66
C LYS A 73 9.64 -10.56 -1.85
N SER A 74 9.03 -9.65 -2.61
CA SER A 74 7.58 -9.62 -2.87
C SER A 74 7.32 -9.95 -4.34
N ASN A 75 6.67 -11.09 -4.61
CA ASN A 75 6.31 -11.53 -5.96
C ASN A 75 4.80 -11.69 -6.17
N THR A 76 4.02 -11.47 -5.11
CA THR A 76 2.57 -11.70 -5.08
C THR A 76 1.91 -10.47 -4.51
N MET A 77 0.89 -9.97 -5.21
CA MET A 77 -0.02 -8.94 -4.70
C MET A 77 -1.37 -9.58 -4.39
N ARG A 78 -1.92 -9.25 -3.22
CA ARG A 78 -3.27 -9.69 -2.81
C ARG A 78 -4.08 -8.46 -2.44
N ILE A 79 -5.25 -8.33 -3.05
CA ILE A 79 -6.24 -7.30 -2.74
C ILE A 79 -7.49 -8.01 -2.23
N THR A 80 -7.96 -7.65 -1.04
CA THR A 80 -9.12 -8.25 -0.39
C THR A 80 -9.83 -7.25 0.49
N GLY A 81 -11.14 -7.46 0.69
CA GLY A 81 -12.00 -6.62 1.51
C GLY A 81 -13.35 -6.42 0.82
N ASP A 82 -14.15 -5.51 1.35
CA ASP A 82 -15.41 -5.10 0.74
C ASP A 82 -15.15 -3.99 -0.28
N LEU A 83 -14.77 -4.39 -1.50
CA LEU A 83 -14.48 -3.47 -2.61
C LEU A 83 -14.76 -4.08 -3.98
N GLU A 84 -14.94 -3.20 -4.97
CA GLU A 84 -14.93 -3.54 -6.39
C GLU A 84 -13.64 -3.01 -7.04
N ILE A 85 -13.00 -3.83 -7.89
CA ILE A 85 -11.77 -3.46 -8.59
C ILE A 85 -12.09 -3.23 -10.06
N LEU A 86 -11.99 -1.98 -10.50
CA LEU A 86 -12.18 -1.62 -11.92
C LEU A 86 -10.96 -1.95 -12.79
N GLY A 87 -9.76 -1.86 -12.21
CA GLY A 87 -8.52 -2.12 -12.94
C GLY A 87 -7.30 -2.14 -12.03
N VAL A 88 -6.29 -2.89 -12.45
CA VAL A 88 -4.98 -2.95 -11.78
C VAL A 88 -3.93 -2.70 -12.84
N LYS A 89 -3.03 -1.74 -12.59
CA LYS A 89 -1.87 -1.46 -13.43
C LYS A 89 -0.60 -1.59 -12.61
N MET A 90 0.34 -2.40 -13.10
CA MET A 90 1.68 -2.48 -12.54
C MET A 90 2.63 -1.70 -13.44
N ASN A 91 3.17 -0.60 -12.92
CA ASN A 91 4.20 0.16 -13.61
C ASN A 91 5.57 -0.37 -13.17
N GLY A 92 6.37 -0.85 -14.12
CA GLY A 92 7.78 -1.14 -13.89
C GLY A 92 8.63 0.06 -14.28
N TRP A 93 9.74 0.26 -13.57
CA TRP A 93 10.85 1.03 -14.10
C TRP A 93 11.70 0.07 -14.93
N SER A 94 11.58 0.12 -16.25
CA SER A 94 12.63 -0.41 -17.12
C SER A 94 13.69 0.67 -17.25
N VAL A 95 14.91 0.39 -16.81
CA VAL A 95 16.06 1.12 -17.35
C VAL A 95 16.22 0.58 -18.77
N GLU A 96 15.75 1.31 -19.78
CA GLU A 96 16.26 1.08 -21.13
C GLU A 96 17.76 1.41 -21.08
N GLY A 97 18.62 0.39 -21.20
CA GLY A 97 20.06 0.60 -21.28
C GLY A 97 20.92 -0.58 -20.81
N ASN A 98 21.14 -1.53 -21.71
CA ASN A 98 22.48 -1.97 -22.12
C ASN A 98 22.39 -2.71 -23.45
#